data_AF-A0A3D1ZCN1-F1
#
_entry.id   AF-A0A3D1ZCN1-F1
#
_cell.length_a   1.000
_cell.length_b   1.000
_cell.length_c   1.000
_cell.angle_alpha   90.00
_cell.angle_beta   90.00
_cell.angle_gamma   90.00
#
_symmetry.space_group_name_H-M   'P 1'
#
loop_
_entity.id
_entity.type
_entity.pdbx_description
1 polymer ?
#
loop_
_entity_poly.entity_id
_entity_poly.type
_entity_poly.pdbx_seq_one_letter_code
_entity_poly.pdbx_strand_id
1 'polypeptide(L)'
;TNDVVAELKKYADFEIRQDILPWSGLLASVRAGKYDCAITGSIISEERLRVFDFAMPTASAQHYYITRKGDNRIKGIKDLNGLTVGVQA
;
A
#
# COMPACT_ATOMS: atom_id res chain seq x y z
N THR A 1 2.98 6.30 8.25
CA THR A 1 1.78 7.01 7.72
C THR A 1 1.27 8.08 8.67
N ASN A 2 1.02 7.77 9.95
CA ASN A 2 0.56 8.78 10.92
C ASN A 2 1.51 9.98 11.04
N ASP A 3 2.82 9.76 10.99
CA ASP A 3 3.80 10.85 11.04
C ASP A 3 3.71 11.79 9.83
N VAL A 4 3.42 11.24 8.64
CA VAL A 4 3.22 12.04 7.42
C VAL A 4 2.00 12.95 7.56
N VAL A 5 0.89 12.41 8.10
CA VAL A 5 -0.32 13.20 8.35
C VAL A 5 -0.07 14.25 9.45
N ALA A 6 0.64 13.87 10.52
CA ALA A 6 0.98 14.78 11.61
C ALA A 6 1.87 15.94 11.13
N GLU A 7 2.79 15.67 10.21
CA GLU A 7 3.64 16.69 9.60
C GLU A 7 2.84 17.60 8.66
N LEU A 8 2.00 17.04 7.80
CA LEU A 8 1.13 17.81 6.89
C LEU A 8 0.23 18.80 7.64
N LYS A 9 -0.31 18.39 8.80
CA LYS A 9 -1.13 19.25 9.68
C LYS A 9 -0.42 20.50 10.19
N LYS A 10 0.91 20.56 10.14
CA LYS A 10 1.67 21.74 10.61
C LYS A 10 1.71 22.87 9.59
N TYR A 11 1.62 22.56 8.29
CA TYR A 11 1.81 23.54 7.21
C TYR A 11 0.70 23.58 6.18
N ALA A 12 -0.23 22.61 6.17
CA ALA A 12 -1.40 22.67 5.30
C ALA A 12 -2.30 23.85 5.69
N ASP A 13 -2.81 24.54 4.67
CA ASP A 13 -3.75 25.66 4.80
C ASP A 13 -5.23 25.19 4.80
N PHE A 14 -5.45 23.88 4.85
CA PHE A 14 -6.78 23.23 4.88
C PHE A 14 -6.96 22.30 6.09
N GLU A 15 -8.22 22.05 6.45
CA GLU A 15 -8.57 21.12 7.52
C GLU A 15 -8.30 19.67 7.10
N ILE A 16 -7.55 18.92 7.92
CA ILE A 16 -7.24 17.52 7.65
C ILE A 16 -8.07 16.61 8.55
N ARG A 17 -9.03 15.92 7.92
CA ARG A 17 -9.82 14.85 8.54
C ARG A 17 -9.27 13.50 8.10
N GLN A 18 -8.96 12.64 9.06
CA GLN A 18 -8.34 11.34 8.82
C GLN A 18 -9.21 10.21 9.35
N ASP A 19 -9.53 9.25 8.48
CA ASP A 19 -10.11 7.97 8.85
C ASP A 19 -9.15 6.83 8.51
N ILE A 20 -9.19 5.75 9.30
CA ILE A 20 -8.46 4.51 9.01
C ILE A 20 -9.42 3.53 8.36
N LEU A 21 -9.17 3.20 7.09
CA LEU A 21 -10.00 2.30 6.30
C LEU A 21 -9.32 0.95 6.06
N PRO A 22 -10.10 -0.14 5.91
CA PRO A 22 -9.59 -1.38 5.35
C PRO A 22 -9.06 -1.15 3.93
N TRP A 23 -7.94 -1.81 3.61
CA TRP A 23 -7.26 -1.66 2.32
C TRP A 23 -8.17 -1.95 1.11
N SER A 24 -9.01 -2.98 1.19
CA SER A 24 -9.89 -3.42 0.10
C SER A 24 -10.87 -2.36 -0.39
N GLY A 25 -11.23 -1.37 0.44
CA GLY A 25 -12.16 -0.29 0.09
C GLY A 25 -11.50 1.07 -0.13
N LEU A 26 -10.22 1.21 0.18
CA LEU A 26 -9.55 2.51 0.28
C LEU A 26 -9.43 3.20 -1.09
N LEU A 27 -8.87 2.52 -2.10
CA LEU A 27 -8.70 3.10 -3.43
C LEU A 27 -10.04 3.38 -4.14
N ALA A 28 -11.02 2.49 -3.94
CA ALA A 28 -12.36 2.70 -4.49
C ALA A 28 -13.05 3.93 -3.88
N SER A 29 -12.84 4.18 -2.58
CA SER A 29 -13.43 5.33 -1.89
C SER A 29 -12.83 6.66 -2.35
N VAL A 30 -11.52 6.69 -2.64
CA VAL A 30 -10.87 7.85 -3.27
C VAL A 30 -11.41 8.07 -4.68
N ARG A 31 -11.46 7.02 -5.51
CA ARG A 31 -12.01 7.11 -6.87
C ARG A 31 -13.46 7.59 -6.91
N ALA A 32 -14.27 7.21 -5.92
CA ALA A 32 -15.66 7.63 -5.79
C ALA A 32 -15.83 9.05 -5.24
N GLY A 33 -14.74 9.76 -4.92
CA GLY A 33 -14.78 11.11 -4.36
C GLY A 33 -15.25 11.18 -2.90
N LYS A 34 -15.27 10.05 -2.18
CA LYS A 34 -15.60 10.02 -0.75
C LYS A 34 -14.44 10.52 0.13
N TYR A 35 -13.21 10.40 -0.38
CA TYR A 35 -11.97 10.88 0.23
C TYR A 35 -11.14 11.55 -0.84
N ASP A 36 -10.48 12.65 -0.50
CA ASP A 36 -9.67 13.41 -1.46
C ASP A 36 -8.33 12.73 -1.78
N CYS A 37 -7.76 12.02 -0.82
CA CYS A 37 -6.48 11.32 -1.01
C CYS A 37 -6.36 10.06 -0.15
N ALA A 38 -5.43 9.19 -0.56
CA ALA A 38 -4.97 8.07 0.23
C ALA A 38 -3.50 8.26 0.59
N ILE A 39 -3.21 8.39 1.89
CA ILE A 39 -1.83 8.35 2.40
C ILE A 39 -1.62 6.94 2.94
N THR A 40 -1.00 6.08 2.14
CA THR A 40 -0.78 4.67 2.47
C THR A 40 0.41 4.11 1.68
N GLY A 41 0.94 2.96 2.10
CA GLY A 41 2.01 2.26 1.38
C GLY A 41 1.48 1.62 0.10
N SER A 42 1.20 2.44 -0.92
CA SER A 42 0.78 1.98 -2.24
C SER A 42 1.96 2.01 -3.21
N ILE A 43 2.18 0.88 -3.89
CA ILE A 43 3.13 0.80 -4.99
C ILE A 43 2.53 1.48 -6.21
N ILE A 44 3.34 2.32 -6.87
CA ILE A 44 3.02 2.94 -8.15
C ILE A 44 3.13 1.85 -9.23
N SER A 45 2.06 1.69 -10.00
CA SER A 45 2.03 0.81 -11.18
C SER A 45 1.39 1.56 -12.35
N GLU A 46 1.68 1.12 -13.57
CA GLU A 46 1.06 1.69 -14.78
C GLU A 46 -0.47 1.64 -14.73
N GLU A 47 -1.04 0.57 -14.17
CA GLU A 47 -2.48 0.44 -14.01
C GLU A 47 -3.06 1.49 -13.08
N ARG A 48 -2.40 1.73 -11.93
CA ARG A 48 -2.88 2.73 -10.97
C ARG A 48 -2.68 4.15 -11.47
N LEU A 49 -1.61 4.42 -12.22
CA LEU A 49 -1.37 5.73 -12.85
C LEU A 49 -2.43 6.10 -13.90
N ARG A 50 -3.14 5.12 -14.48
CA ARG A 50 -4.27 5.40 -15.38
C ARG A 50 -5.53 5.89 -14.65
N VAL A 51 -5.59 5.73 -13.33
CA VAL A 51 -6.80 5.99 -12.52
C VAL A 51 -6.56 7.01 -11.41
N PHE A 52 -5.31 7.14 -10.95
CA PHE A 52 -4.92 7.99 -9.83
C PHE A 52 -3.68 8.79 -10.17
N ASP A 53 -3.63 10.03 -9.67
CA ASP A 53 -2.40 10.80 -9.58
C ASP A 53 -1.64 10.41 -8.29
N PHE A 54 -0.33 10.30 -8.40
CA PHE A 54 0.55 9.99 -7.28
C PHE A 54 1.46 11.17 -6.97
N ALA A 55 1.70 11.40 -5.67
CA ALA A 55 2.82 12.24 -5.23
C ALA A 55 4.16 11.59 -5.60
N MET A 56 5.24 12.37 -5.48
CA MET A 56 6.59 11.83 -5.64
C MET A 56 6.82 10.62 -4.70
N PRO A 57 7.49 9.56 -5.17
CA PRO A 57 7.78 8.40 -4.35
C PRO A 57 8.57 8.78 -3.09
N THR A 58 8.10 8.34 -1.93
CA THR A 58 8.76 8.63 -0.63
C THR A 58 9.55 7.45 -0.07
N ALA A 59 9.37 6.26 -0.64
CA ALA A 59 10.06 5.03 -0.24
C ALA A 59 10.14 4.04 -1.40
N SER A 60 11.13 3.15 -1.36
CA SER A 60 11.17 1.94 -2.19
C SER A 60 10.47 0.78 -1.47
N ALA A 61 9.86 -0.11 -2.25
CA ALA A 61 9.23 -1.31 -1.73
C ALA A 61 9.84 -2.54 -2.41
N GLN A 62 10.34 -3.48 -1.62
CA GLN A 62 10.83 -4.76 -2.10
C GLN A 62 9.98 -5.88 -1.51
N HIS A 63 9.47 -6.75 -2.38
CA HIS A 63 8.70 -7.91 -1.96
C HIS A 63 9.62 -9.08 -1.62
N TYR A 64 9.30 -9.78 -0.55
CA TYR A 64 9.96 -10.99 -0.10
C TYR A 64 8.93 -12.07 0.18
N TYR A 65 9.29 -13.32 -0.09
CA TYR A 65 8.58 -14.45 0.47
C TYR A 65 9.12 -14.73 1.88
N ILE A 66 8.26 -15.19 2.75
CA ILE A 66 8.62 -15.61 4.10
C ILE A 66 8.15 -17.05 4.32
N THR A 67 8.94 -17.83 5.04
CA THR A 67 8.64 -19.23 5.34
C THR A 67 8.60 -19.44 6.84
N ARG A 68 7.96 -20.54 7.28
CA ARG A 68 8.03 -20.93 8.68
C ARG A 68 9.46 -21.32 9.05
N LYS A 69 9.88 -20.95 10.25
CA LYS A 69 11.19 -21.36 10.79
C LYS A 69 11.34 -22.88 10.69
N GLY A 70 12.42 -23.34 10.05
CA GLY A 70 12.72 -24.77 9.85
C GLY A 70 12.07 -25.40 8.62
N ASP A 71 11.31 -24.66 7.81
CA ASP A 71 10.74 -25.17 6.57
C ASP A 71 11.80 -25.22 5.45
N ASN A 72 12.31 -26.42 5.17
CA ASN A 72 13.36 -26.65 4.18
C ASN A 72 12.83 -26.96 2.77
N ARG A 73 11.50 -26.88 2.55
CA ARG A 73 10.87 -27.21 1.26
C ARG A 73 11.06 -26.10 0.21
N ILE A 74 11.20 -24.85 0.65
CA ILE A 74 11.33 -23.67 -0.20
C ILE A 74 12.75 -23.14 -0.07
N LYS A 75 13.56 -23.30 -1.11
CA LYS A 75 14.94 -22.79 -1.20
C LYS A 75 15.06 -21.59 -2.13
N GLY A 76 14.03 -21.35 -2.96
CA GLY A 76 13.92 -20.15 -3.78
C GLY A 76 12.50 -19.90 -4.29
N ILE A 77 12.32 -18.79 -5.00
CA ILE A 77 11.03 -18.35 -5.54
C ILE A 77 10.37 -19.43 -6.41
N LYS A 78 11.15 -20.20 -7.18
CA LYS A 78 10.62 -21.25 -8.07
C LYS A 78 9.89 -22.35 -7.30
N ASP A 79 10.29 -22.61 -6.06
CA ASP A 79 9.68 -23.65 -5.22
C ASP A 79 8.31 -23.24 -4.67
N LEU A 80 7.90 -21.97 -4.86
CA LEU A 80 6.55 -21.51 -4.55
C LEU A 80 5.51 -22.03 -5.54
N ASN A 81 5.95 -22.46 -6.73
CA ASN A 81 5.04 -22.97 -7.75
C ASN A 81 4.30 -24.23 -7.25
N GLY A 82 2.99 -24.26 -7.43
CA GLY A 82 2.13 -25.34 -6.94
C GLY A 82 1.83 -25.31 -5.44
N LEU A 83 2.38 -24.35 -4.69
CA LEU A 83 2.03 -24.14 -3.28
C LEU A 83 0.90 -23.11 -3.12
N THR A 84 0.12 -23.26 -2.06
CA THR A 84 -0.78 -22.21 -1.60
C THR A 84 0.04 -21.12 -0.90
N VAL A 85 0.04 -19.91 -1.46
CA VAL A 85 0.77 -18.75 -0.93
C VAL A 85 -0.22 -17.72 -0.40
N GLY A 86 -0.06 -17.33 0.86
CA GLY A 86 -0.82 -16.22 1.45
C GLY A 86 -0.26 -14.89 0.95
N VAL A 87 -1.14 -14.01 0.48
CA VAL A 87 -0.82 -12.63 0.09
C VAL A 87 -1.79 -11.69 0.80
N GLN A 88 -1.34 -10.46 1.04
CA GLN A 88 -2.24 -9.38 1.39
C GLN A 88 -2.70 -8.75 0.07
N ALA A 89 -3.94 -9.04 -0.32
CA ALA A 89 -4.60 -8.41 -1.46
C ALA A 89 -4.99 -6.97 -1.13
#